data_AF-A0AAI9V4X1-F1
#
_entry.id   AF-A0AAI9V4X1-F1
#
_cell.length_a   1.000
_cell.length_b   1.000
_cell.length_c   1.000
_cell.angle_alpha   90.00
_cell.angle_beta   90.00
_cell.angle_gamma   90.00
#
_symmetry.space_group_name_H-M   'P 1'
#
loop_
_entity.id
_entity.type
_entity.pdbx_description
1 polymer ?
#
loop_
_entity_poly.entity_id
_entity_poly.type
_entity_poly.pdbx_seq_one_letter_code
_entity_poly.pdbx_strand_id
1 'polypeptide(L)'
;MNAPGIALDTAVSDQGANILESGKAGLPLCFETQTRLDLDHIRLWQNFGLATDERNLLLPFSPFSTADIRSSTNVDEDSKSNELLWLLGKIVNYITNGDGIRPEDYSKPAGQRMSLGLTQELLLGRWTKLEVELQEWYESLPPTFVPSARTRFSSRHGDLGDDETDMDMERIWYDIPMCASTMQSYHMAQILLLVNRPQESTAIRSTVSARLRSYRLIQKGVLRHCKEICGISLADPTDAVRVHSVQPLFVAGQAFYTRPEQELVLELLSGIETELGWATNHQRRKLIDEWKVNDG
;
A
#
# COMPACT_ATOMS: atom_id res chain seq x y z
N MET A 1 -32.35 -59.72 -27.27
CA MET A 1 -32.15 -59.28 -25.88
C MET A 1 -30.83 -58.51 -25.85
N ASN A 2 -30.91 -57.19 -26.02
CA ASN A 2 -29.77 -56.27 -25.99
C ASN A 2 -29.72 -55.63 -24.61
N ALA A 3 -28.63 -55.81 -23.88
CA ALA A 3 -28.29 -55.05 -22.68
C ALA A 3 -27.13 -54.09 -23.04
N PRO A 4 -27.17 -52.81 -22.62
CA PRO A 4 -26.21 -51.81 -23.06
C PRO A 4 -24.94 -51.82 -22.20
N GLY A 5 -23.78 -51.72 -22.86
CA GLY A 5 -22.49 -51.50 -22.21
C GLY A 5 -22.37 -50.06 -21.74
N ILE A 6 -22.03 -49.88 -20.47
CA ILE A 6 -21.74 -48.59 -19.85
C ILE A 6 -20.29 -48.23 -20.20
N ALA A 7 -20.10 -47.18 -20.99
CA ALA A 7 -18.82 -46.52 -21.18
C ALA A 7 -18.55 -45.60 -19.98
N LEU A 8 -17.48 -45.84 -19.23
CA LEU A 8 -16.92 -44.86 -18.30
C LEU A 8 -16.05 -43.91 -19.11
N ASP A 9 -16.54 -42.69 -19.32
CA ASP A 9 -15.82 -41.59 -19.94
C ASP A 9 -15.03 -40.86 -18.85
N THR A 10 -13.72 -41.10 -18.78
CA THR A 10 -12.82 -40.44 -17.83
C THR A 10 -12.42 -39.09 -18.39
N ALA A 11 -13.29 -38.08 -18.25
CA ALA A 11 -12.96 -36.69 -18.53
C ALA A 11 -11.96 -36.18 -17.47
N VAL A 12 -10.67 -36.29 -17.76
CA VAL A 12 -9.63 -35.54 -17.05
C VAL A 12 -9.77 -34.08 -17.47
N SER A 13 -10.22 -33.24 -16.52
CA SER A 13 -10.45 -31.82 -16.71
C SER A 13 -9.14 -31.09 -17.01
N ASP A 14 -8.99 -30.64 -18.25
CA ASP A 14 -7.89 -29.84 -18.79
C ASP A 14 -8.05 -28.34 -18.41
N GLN A 15 -8.27 -28.06 -17.11
CA GLN A 15 -8.45 -26.71 -16.56
C GLN A 15 -7.24 -26.22 -15.74
N GLY A 16 -6.16 -26.99 -15.67
CA GLY A 16 -4.96 -26.65 -14.90
C GLY A 16 -3.88 -25.86 -15.65
N ALA A 17 -3.97 -25.72 -16.98
CA ALA A 17 -2.88 -25.19 -17.79
C ALA A 17 -3.02 -23.71 -18.20
N ASN A 18 -4.18 -23.07 -17.98
CA ASN A 18 -4.46 -21.71 -18.49
C ASN A 18 -4.31 -20.58 -17.44
N ILE A 19 -3.75 -20.85 -16.25
CA ILE A 19 -3.59 -19.84 -15.19
C ILE A 19 -2.18 -19.20 -15.21
N LEU A 20 -1.22 -19.73 -15.97
CA LEU A 20 0.16 -19.24 -16.00
C LEU A 20 0.52 -18.25 -17.13
N GLU A 21 -0.39 -17.98 -18.09
CA GLU A 21 -0.09 -17.04 -19.20
C GLU A 21 -0.66 -15.63 -19.03
N SER A 22 -1.41 -15.33 -17.95
CA SER A 22 -1.97 -13.98 -17.74
C SER A 22 -1.02 -12.97 -17.07
N GLY A 23 0.25 -13.32 -16.83
CA GLY A 23 1.23 -12.50 -16.11
C GLY A 23 1.84 -11.31 -16.88
N LYS A 24 1.28 -10.91 -18.03
CA LYS A 24 1.85 -9.83 -18.89
C LYS A 24 0.90 -8.67 -19.22
N ALA A 25 -0.22 -8.56 -18.53
CA ALA A 25 -1.06 -7.36 -18.61
C ALA A 25 -0.76 -6.46 -17.41
N GLY A 26 -0.18 -5.28 -17.67
CA GLY A 26 0.03 -4.24 -16.66
C GLY A 26 -1.27 -3.99 -15.89
N LEU A 27 -1.23 -4.21 -14.58
CA LEU A 27 -2.35 -3.97 -13.69
C LEU A 27 -2.73 -2.47 -13.76
N PRO A 28 -4.01 -2.14 -14.01
CA PRO A 28 -4.48 -0.75 -13.97
C PRO A 28 -4.35 -0.19 -12.55
N LEU A 29 -4.20 1.14 -12.46
CA LEU A 29 -4.01 1.93 -11.24
C LEU A 29 -4.76 1.41 -10.00
N CYS A 30 -4.02 1.04 -8.96
CA CYS A 30 -4.54 0.36 -7.78
C CYS A 30 -5.47 1.18 -6.84
N PHE A 31 -5.77 2.45 -7.14
CA PHE A 31 -6.59 3.29 -6.23
C PHE A 31 -7.75 4.02 -6.90
N GLU A 32 -8.01 3.80 -8.19
CA GLU A 32 -9.11 4.46 -8.92
C GLU A 32 -10.47 3.74 -8.74
N THR A 33 -10.46 2.53 -8.18
CA THR A 33 -11.65 1.70 -7.97
C THR A 33 -11.62 1.05 -6.60
N GLN A 34 -12.80 0.86 -5.98
CA GLN A 34 -12.93 0.07 -4.76
C GLN A 34 -12.21 -1.28 -4.90
N THR A 35 -11.65 -1.76 -3.78
CA THR A 35 -11.04 -3.09 -3.78
C THR A 35 -12.11 -4.13 -4.11
N ARG A 36 -11.76 -5.10 -4.95
CA ARG A 36 -12.64 -6.26 -5.21
C ARG A 36 -12.68 -7.25 -4.05
N LEU A 37 -11.96 -6.92 -2.96
CA LEU A 37 -11.81 -7.74 -1.78
C LEU A 37 -12.93 -7.40 -0.80
N ASP A 38 -13.73 -8.39 -0.44
CA ASP A 38 -14.77 -8.20 0.58
C ASP A 38 -14.12 -8.13 1.96
N LEU A 39 -14.03 -6.91 2.50
CA LEU A 39 -13.43 -6.65 3.80
C LEU A 39 -14.32 -7.07 4.98
N ASP A 40 -15.63 -7.27 4.72
CA ASP A 40 -16.62 -7.68 5.72
C ASP A 40 -16.78 -9.21 5.77
N HIS A 41 -16.14 -9.94 4.84
CA HIS A 41 -16.17 -11.40 4.80
C HIS A 41 -15.29 -12.01 5.91
N ILE A 42 -15.82 -12.09 7.13
CA ILE A 42 -15.11 -12.56 8.35
C ILE A 42 -14.34 -13.86 8.13
N ARG A 43 -14.94 -14.87 7.48
CA ARG A 43 -14.30 -16.19 7.24
C ARG A 43 -13.10 -16.12 6.31
N LEU A 44 -13.07 -15.13 5.41
CA LEU A 44 -11.92 -14.94 4.51
C LEU A 44 -10.73 -14.54 5.37
N TRP A 45 -10.93 -13.52 6.21
CA TRP A 45 -9.90 -12.95 7.07
C TRP A 45 -9.45 -13.91 8.18
N GLN A 46 -10.33 -14.76 8.71
CA GLN A 46 -9.94 -15.86 9.60
C GLN A 46 -8.98 -16.84 8.91
N ASN A 47 -9.22 -17.20 7.65
CA ASN A 47 -8.32 -18.06 6.89
C ASN A 47 -6.97 -17.36 6.59
N PHE A 48 -6.95 -16.03 6.60
CA PHE A 48 -5.73 -15.21 6.54
C PHE A 48 -5.12 -14.92 7.92
N GLY A 49 -5.59 -15.58 8.99
CA GLY A 49 -4.97 -15.51 10.31
C GLY A 49 -5.44 -14.35 11.19
N LEU A 50 -6.41 -13.53 10.77
CA LEU A 50 -6.95 -12.48 11.64
C LEU A 50 -7.75 -13.11 12.79
N ALA A 51 -7.39 -12.75 14.01
CA ALA A 51 -8.09 -13.20 15.21
C ALA A 51 -9.55 -12.73 15.22
N THR A 52 -10.43 -13.47 15.88
CA THR A 52 -11.82 -13.08 16.13
C THR A 52 -12.19 -13.24 17.59
N ASP A 53 -13.08 -12.39 18.09
CA ASP A 53 -13.63 -12.52 19.44
C ASP A 53 -14.65 -13.68 19.53
N GLU A 54 -15.16 -13.93 20.73
CA GLU A 54 -16.22 -14.93 21.01
C GLU A 54 -17.54 -14.67 20.23
N ARG A 55 -17.68 -13.49 19.62
CA ARG A 55 -18.84 -13.05 18.83
C ARG A 55 -18.56 -13.08 17.32
N ASN A 56 -17.43 -13.64 16.88
CA ASN A 56 -16.95 -13.67 15.50
C ASN A 56 -16.69 -12.28 14.89
N LEU A 57 -16.41 -11.27 15.70
CA LEU A 57 -15.93 -9.97 15.22
C LEU A 57 -14.42 -10.05 15.07
N LEU A 58 -13.89 -9.48 13.98
CA LEU A 58 -12.45 -9.39 13.76
C LEU A 58 -11.79 -8.62 14.92
N LEU A 59 -10.72 -9.18 15.47
CA LEU A 59 -9.83 -8.59 16.48
C LEU A 59 -8.43 -8.40 15.86
N PRO A 60 -8.26 -7.44 14.95
CA PRO A 60 -7.07 -7.38 14.12
C PRO A 60 -5.80 -6.98 14.88
N PHE A 61 -5.82 -6.75 16.19
CA PHE A 61 -4.65 -6.30 16.98
C PHE A 61 -4.54 -6.98 18.35
N SER A 62 -5.11 -8.17 18.52
CA SER A 62 -5.07 -8.87 19.81
C SER A 62 -3.64 -9.27 20.17
N PRO A 63 -3.13 -8.98 21.39
CA PRO A 63 -1.89 -9.56 21.85
C PRO A 63 -2.07 -11.08 21.96
N PHE A 64 -1.18 -11.84 21.32
CA PHE A 64 -1.16 -13.29 21.47
C PHE A 64 -0.84 -13.68 22.92
N SER A 65 -1.50 -14.74 23.40
CA SER A 65 -1.22 -15.27 24.74
C SER A 65 0.20 -15.81 24.80
N THR A 66 0.94 -15.44 25.83
CA THR A 66 2.35 -15.82 26.08
C THR A 66 2.57 -17.33 26.31
N ALA A 67 1.54 -18.17 26.17
CA ALA A 67 1.62 -19.61 26.35
C ALA A 67 2.25 -20.37 25.17
N ASP A 68 2.27 -19.80 23.96
CA ASP A 68 2.66 -20.51 22.72
C ASP A 68 4.05 -20.11 22.15
N ILE A 69 4.89 -19.49 22.98
CA ILE A 69 6.19 -18.87 22.63
C ILE A 69 7.21 -19.83 21.95
N ARG A 70 6.97 -21.15 21.92
CA ARG A 70 7.98 -22.13 21.49
C ARG A 70 7.83 -22.71 20.08
N SER A 71 6.87 -22.28 19.25
CA SER A 71 6.69 -22.94 17.93
C SER A 71 6.54 -22.07 16.66
N SER A 72 6.43 -20.74 16.70
CA SER A 72 5.94 -20.06 15.49
C SER A 72 6.30 -18.56 15.32
N THR A 73 7.59 -18.19 15.32
CA THR A 73 7.98 -16.81 14.98
C THR A 73 7.36 -16.38 13.65
N ASN A 74 7.50 -17.20 12.60
CA ASN A 74 6.96 -16.94 11.25
C ASN A 74 5.44 -16.72 11.19
N VAL A 75 4.67 -17.33 12.10
CA VAL A 75 3.19 -17.19 12.10
C VAL A 75 2.78 -15.80 12.59
N ASP A 76 3.58 -15.18 13.46
CA ASP A 76 3.32 -13.81 13.93
C ASP A 76 3.58 -12.80 12.80
N GLU A 77 4.67 -12.94 12.05
CA GLU A 77 4.96 -12.08 10.89
C GLU A 77 3.90 -12.20 9.79
N ASP A 78 3.43 -13.42 9.50
CA ASP A 78 2.37 -13.68 8.53
C ASP A 78 1.06 -12.99 8.95
N SER A 79 0.65 -13.16 10.21
CA SER A 79 -0.56 -12.54 10.77
C SER A 79 -0.48 -11.02 10.67
N LYS A 80 0.63 -10.41 11.11
CA LYS A 80 0.83 -8.95 11.03
C LYS A 80 0.82 -8.43 9.61
N SER A 81 1.38 -9.17 8.67
CA SER A 81 1.37 -8.81 7.25
C SER A 81 -0.04 -8.85 6.65
N ASN A 82 -0.85 -9.85 7.04
CA ASN A 82 -2.24 -9.97 6.60
C ASN A 82 -3.16 -8.90 7.24
N GLU A 83 -2.94 -8.58 8.51
CA GLU A 83 -3.61 -7.47 9.21
C GLU A 83 -3.37 -6.13 8.48
N LEU A 84 -2.13 -5.88 8.04
CA LEU A 84 -1.81 -4.68 7.26
C LEU A 84 -2.50 -4.67 5.91
N LEU A 85 -2.55 -5.81 5.21
CA LEU A 85 -3.23 -5.90 3.92
C LEU A 85 -4.72 -5.58 4.05
N TRP A 86 -5.35 -6.05 5.14
CA TRP A 86 -6.73 -5.69 5.48
C TRP A 86 -6.89 -4.19 5.70
N LEU A 87 -6.02 -3.58 6.52
CA LEU A 87 -6.02 -2.14 6.78
C LEU A 87 -5.81 -1.32 5.51
N LEU A 88 -4.86 -1.71 4.66
CA LEU A 88 -4.63 -1.07 3.36
C LEU A 88 -5.89 -1.14 2.50
N GLY A 89 -6.57 -2.29 2.47
CA GLY A 89 -7.87 -2.43 1.80
C GLY A 89 -8.92 -1.44 2.31
N LYS A 90 -9.01 -1.25 3.64
CA LYS A 90 -9.92 -0.26 4.25
C LYS A 90 -9.56 1.17 3.85
N ILE A 91 -8.27 1.50 3.78
CA ILE A 91 -7.78 2.82 3.35
C ILE A 91 -8.13 3.07 1.89
N VAL A 92 -7.90 2.11 0.99
CA VAL A 92 -8.28 2.24 -0.42
C VAL A 92 -9.79 2.39 -0.59
N ASN A 93 -10.58 1.63 0.16
CA ASN A 93 -12.04 1.77 0.15
C ASN A 93 -12.48 3.12 0.72
N TYR A 94 -11.79 3.67 1.72
CA TYR A 94 -12.06 5.02 2.22
C TYR A 94 -11.80 6.10 1.14
N ILE A 95 -10.67 6.02 0.44
CA ILE A 95 -10.30 6.99 -0.60
C ILE A 95 -11.29 6.95 -1.77
N THR A 96 -11.58 5.75 -2.27
CA THR A 96 -12.48 5.56 -3.42
C THR A 96 -13.94 5.89 -3.11
N ASN A 97 -14.38 5.75 -1.85
CA ASN A 97 -15.71 6.17 -1.41
C ASN A 97 -15.77 7.67 -1.03
N GLY A 98 -14.63 8.30 -0.75
CA GLY A 98 -14.52 9.73 -0.41
C GLY A 98 -14.59 10.64 -1.64
N ASP A 99 -14.13 10.16 -2.80
CA ASP A 99 -14.05 10.91 -4.07
C ASP A 99 -15.28 10.73 -4.99
N GLY A 100 -16.34 10.09 -4.52
CA GLY A 100 -17.53 9.75 -5.30
C GLY A 100 -18.42 10.95 -5.66
N ILE A 101 -17.96 11.86 -6.51
CA ILE A 101 -18.86 12.69 -7.34
C ILE A 101 -18.58 12.36 -8.80
N ARG A 102 -19.20 11.28 -9.29
CA ARG A 102 -19.25 11.01 -10.74
C ARG A 102 -20.52 11.67 -11.31
N PRO A 103 -20.45 12.43 -12.41
CA PRO A 103 -21.61 13.08 -13.04
C PRO A 103 -22.77 12.13 -13.38
N GLU A 104 -22.48 10.84 -13.54
CA GLU A 104 -23.45 9.78 -13.79
C GLU A 104 -24.25 9.33 -12.54
N ASP A 105 -23.82 9.66 -11.31
CA ASP A 105 -24.59 9.36 -10.09
C ASP A 105 -25.87 10.20 -9.93
N TYR A 106 -25.99 11.30 -10.69
CA TYR A 106 -27.22 12.09 -10.80
C TYR A 106 -28.33 11.43 -11.64
N SER A 107 -27.96 10.45 -12.47
CA SER A 107 -28.88 9.75 -13.36
C SER A 107 -29.66 8.61 -12.69
N LYS A 108 -29.32 8.25 -11.44
CA LYS A 108 -29.95 7.14 -10.70
C LYS A 108 -31.29 7.53 -10.03
N PRO A 109 -32.22 6.58 -9.83
CA PRO A 109 -33.50 6.81 -9.16
C PRO A 109 -33.36 7.31 -7.72
N ALA A 110 -34.32 8.09 -7.23
CA ALA A 110 -34.37 8.53 -5.84
C ALA A 110 -34.38 7.31 -4.89
N GLY A 111 -33.39 7.21 -4.00
CA GLY A 111 -33.14 6.04 -3.13
C GLY A 111 -31.84 5.29 -3.46
N GLN A 112 -31.33 5.40 -4.70
CA GLN A 112 -29.99 4.93 -5.11
C GLN A 112 -29.01 6.07 -5.41
N ARG A 113 -29.46 7.32 -5.29
CA ARG A 113 -28.61 8.52 -5.36
C ARG A 113 -27.71 8.53 -4.13
N MET A 114 -26.41 8.69 -4.33
CA MET A 114 -25.48 8.94 -3.24
C MET A 114 -25.96 10.19 -2.50
N SER A 115 -26.17 10.08 -1.17
CA SER A 115 -26.57 11.23 -0.36
C SER A 115 -25.52 12.32 -0.57
N LEU A 116 -25.95 13.49 -1.06
CA LEU A 116 -25.13 14.70 -1.16
C LEU A 116 -24.16 14.77 0.02
N GLY A 117 -22.85 14.67 -0.27
CA GLY A 117 -21.75 14.91 0.66
C GLY A 117 -21.85 14.15 1.98
N LEU A 118 -21.04 13.11 2.19
CA LEU A 118 -20.69 12.74 3.55
C LEU A 118 -20.21 14.02 4.26
N THR A 119 -20.79 14.35 5.42
CA THR A 119 -20.35 15.54 6.15
C THR A 119 -18.85 15.43 6.38
N GLN A 120 -18.14 16.54 6.28
CA GLN A 120 -16.69 16.52 6.46
C GLN A 120 -16.27 15.99 7.84
N GLU A 121 -17.14 16.17 8.83
CA GLU A 121 -17.04 15.57 10.17
C GLU A 121 -17.08 14.04 10.12
N LEU A 122 -17.96 13.45 9.30
CA LEU A 122 -18.05 12.00 9.15
C LEU A 122 -16.84 11.43 8.39
N LEU A 123 -16.37 12.13 7.35
CA LEU A 123 -15.12 11.76 6.65
C LEU A 123 -13.93 11.82 7.61
N LEU A 124 -13.84 12.90 8.40
CA LEU A 124 -12.80 13.05 9.41
C LEU A 124 -12.89 11.94 10.46
N GLY A 125 -14.10 11.62 10.95
CA GLY A 125 -14.29 10.52 11.90
C GLY A 125 -13.85 9.15 11.35
N ARG A 126 -14.13 8.87 10.07
CA ARG A 126 -13.67 7.65 9.39
C ARG A 126 -12.15 7.64 9.22
N TRP A 127 -11.57 8.78 8.80
CA TRP A 127 -10.13 8.94 8.66
C TRP A 127 -9.40 8.74 10.00
N THR A 128 -9.88 9.39 11.07
CA THR A 128 -9.31 9.25 12.42
C THR A 128 -9.39 7.81 12.91
N LYS A 129 -10.49 7.11 12.63
CA LYS A 129 -10.60 5.68 12.97
C LYS A 129 -9.51 4.85 12.26
N LEU A 130 -9.29 5.08 10.96
CA LEU A 130 -8.25 4.37 10.20
C LEU A 130 -6.84 4.73 10.67
N GLU A 131 -6.59 5.99 11.03
CA GLU A 131 -5.31 6.41 11.61
C GLU A 131 -5.05 5.67 12.93
N VAL A 132 -6.03 5.63 13.84
CA VAL A 132 -5.92 4.93 15.13
C VAL A 132 -5.67 3.44 14.93
N GLU A 133 -6.46 2.76 14.09
CA GLU A 133 -6.27 1.32 13.82
C GLU A 133 -4.90 1.03 13.20
N LEU A 134 -4.40 1.88 12.29
CA LEU A 134 -3.07 1.71 11.69
C LEU A 134 -1.95 1.97 12.72
N GLN A 135 -2.16 2.88 13.66
CA GLN A 135 -1.23 3.14 14.75
C GLN A 135 -1.20 1.98 15.76
N GLU A 136 -2.38 1.48 16.16
CA GLU A 136 -2.50 0.30 17.03
C GLU A 136 -1.84 -0.93 16.41
N TRP A 137 -2.03 -1.14 15.09
CA TRP A 137 -1.31 -2.18 14.35
C TRP A 137 0.21 -2.01 14.47
N TYR A 138 0.73 -0.82 14.20
CA TYR A 138 2.17 -0.54 14.23
C TYR A 138 2.76 -0.74 15.64
N GLU A 139 2.03 -0.33 16.69
CA GLU A 139 2.44 -0.53 18.09
C GLU A 139 2.38 -2.00 18.53
N SER A 140 1.62 -2.83 17.82
CA SER A 140 1.50 -4.27 18.10
C SER A 140 2.57 -5.13 17.40
N LEU A 141 3.44 -4.55 16.59
CA LEU A 141 4.41 -5.29 15.78
C LEU A 141 5.49 -5.98 16.63
N PRO A 142 5.88 -7.22 16.30
CA PRO A 142 7.03 -7.85 16.93
C PRO A 142 8.35 -7.17 16.52
N PRO A 143 9.44 -7.37 17.29
CA PRO A 143 10.73 -6.74 17.02
C PRO A 143 11.33 -7.06 15.64
N THR A 144 10.86 -8.11 14.97
CA THR A 144 11.28 -8.50 13.61
C THR A 144 10.89 -7.49 12.52
N PHE A 145 9.93 -6.60 12.80
CA PHE A 145 9.58 -5.46 11.92
C PHE A 145 10.41 -4.20 12.16
N VAL A 146 11.42 -4.26 13.03
CA VAL A 146 12.39 -3.18 13.20
C VAL A 146 13.54 -3.39 12.21
N PRO A 147 14.00 -2.35 11.49
CA PRO A 147 15.18 -2.45 10.63
C PRO A 147 16.40 -2.94 11.40
N SER A 148 17.13 -3.91 10.85
CA SER A 148 18.35 -4.44 11.46
C SER A 148 19.55 -3.53 11.26
N ALA A 149 19.56 -2.74 10.18
CA ALA A 149 20.58 -1.72 9.95
C ALA A 149 20.06 -0.54 9.12
N ARG A 150 20.66 0.63 9.34
CA ARG A 150 20.49 1.82 8.50
C ARG A 150 21.86 2.35 8.09
N THR A 151 22.03 2.73 6.84
CA THR A 151 23.30 3.31 6.34
C THR A 151 23.01 4.42 5.36
N ARG A 152 23.72 5.55 5.45
CA ARG A 152 23.52 6.66 4.53
C ARG A 152 23.69 6.22 3.08
N PHE A 153 22.75 6.59 2.23
CA PHE A 153 22.88 6.45 0.79
C PHE A 153 23.64 7.66 0.26
N SER A 154 24.81 7.42 -0.33
CA SER A 154 25.53 8.43 -1.09
C SER A 154 25.40 8.07 -2.56
N SER A 155 24.68 8.90 -3.30
CA SER A 155 24.64 8.77 -4.75
C SER A 155 26.03 9.10 -5.28
N ARG A 156 26.70 8.12 -5.88
CA ARG A 156 28.04 8.30 -6.44
C ARG A 156 27.92 8.95 -7.83
N HIS A 157 27.31 10.13 -7.88
CA HIS A 157 27.26 10.95 -9.09
C HIS A 157 28.04 12.24 -8.85
N GLY A 158 29.32 12.21 -9.26
CA GLY A 158 30.04 13.45 -9.59
C GLY A 158 31.46 13.59 -9.03
N ASP A 159 32.44 13.04 -9.76
CA ASP A 159 33.84 13.49 -9.83
C ASP A 159 33.94 14.87 -10.56
N LEU A 160 32.92 15.72 -10.43
CA LEU A 160 32.82 17.01 -11.12
C LEU A 160 32.07 18.00 -10.23
N GLY A 161 32.86 18.81 -9.53
CA GLY A 161 32.53 20.19 -9.11
C GLY A 161 31.16 20.45 -8.47
N ASP A 162 31.17 20.51 -7.14
CA ASP A 162 30.56 21.59 -6.35
C ASP A 162 29.16 22.08 -6.81
N ASP A 163 28.12 21.27 -6.57
CA ASP A 163 26.81 21.80 -6.16
C ASP A 163 26.10 20.80 -5.22
N GLU A 164 25.81 21.27 -4.01
CA GLU A 164 25.23 20.53 -2.89
C GLU A 164 23.78 20.10 -3.17
N THR A 165 23.59 18.90 -3.72
CA THR A 165 22.32 18.16 -3.50
C THR A 165 22.63 16.74 -3.06
N ASP A 166 23.30 16.63 -1.91
CA ASP A 166 23.39 15.36 -1.19
C ASP A 166 21.98 14.94 -0.80
N MET A 167 21.42 14.00 -1.56
CA MET A 167 20.11 13.46 -1.31
C MET A 167 20.12 12.76 0.06
N ASP A 168 19.39 13.32 1.01
CA ASP A 168 19.23 12.74 2.35
C ASP A 168 18.37 11.47 2.28
N MET A 169 19.04 10.35 1.99
CA MET A 169 18.46 8.99 1.91
C MET A 169 19.31 8.01 2.72
N GLU A 170 18.66 6.92 3.13
CA GLU A 170 19.30 5.80 3.83
C GLU A 170 18.99 4.50 3.10
N ARG A 171 19.88 3.51 3.20
CA ARG A 171 19.59 2.10 2.96
C ARG A 171 19.04 1.51 4.25
N ILE A 172 17.92 0.83 4.19
CA ILE A 172 17.20 0.29 5.34
C ILE A 172 17.09 -1.23 5.20
N TRP A 173 17.81 -1.96 6.06
CA TRP A 173 17.92 -3.41 6.02
C TRP A 173 16.94 -4.06 6.99
N TYR A 174 16.38 -5.19 6.57
CA TYR A 174 15.53 -6.05 7.38
C TYR A 174 16.05 -7.47 7.28
N ASP A 175 16.03 -8.20 8.40
CA ASP A 175 16.49 -9.59 8.44
C ASP A 175 15.49 -10.55 7.77
N ILE A 176 14.20 -10.20 7.80
CA ILE A 176 13.11 -11.00 7.23
C ILE A 176 12.51 -10.26 6.02
N PRO A 177 12.56 -10.85 4.80
CA PRO A 177 12.03 -10.22 3.60
C PRO A 177 10.55 -9.83 3.68
N MET A 178 9.72 -10.66 4.33
CA MET A 178 8.31 -10.35 4.52
C MET A 178 8.12 -9.06 5.33
N CYS A 179 8.87 -8.88 6.42
CA CYS A 179 8.83 -7.66 7.21
C CYS A 179 9.21 -6.43 6.37
N ALA A 180 10.23 -6.52 5.50
CA ALA A 180 10.57 -5.43 4.58
C ALA A 180 9.40 -5.06 3.66
N SER A 181 8.80 -6.04 3.01
CA SER A 181 7.66 -5.85 2.10
C SER A 181 6.43 -5.26 2.82
N THR A 182 6.13 -5.77 4.01
CA THR A 182 5.04 -5.29 4.86
C THR A 182 5.30 -3.86 5.32
N MET A 183 6.54 -3.52 5.73
CA MET A 183 6.87 -2.16 6.14
C MET A 183 6.84 -1.16 4.98
N GLN A 184 7.21 -1.55 3.75
CA GLN A 184 6.99 -0.71 2.57
C GLN A 184 5.50 -0.45 2.32
N SER A 185 4.67 -1.48 2.47
CA SER A 185 3.21 -1.36 2.35
C SER A 185 2.62 -0.46 3.44
N TYR A 186 3.18 -0.50 4.66
CA TYR A 186 2.77 0.37 5.76
C TYR A 186 3.11 1.83 5.47
N HIS A 187 4.31 2.11 4.97
CA HIS A 187 4.68 3.47 4.56
C HIS A 187 3.83 3.98 3.41
N MET A 188 3.46 3.11 2.46
CA MET A 188 2.48 3.45 1.43
C MET A 188 1.10 3.78 2.04
N ALA A 189 0.60 2.97 2.98
CA ALA A 189 -0.66 3.21 3.68
C ALA A 189 -0.66 4.57 4.41
N GLN A 190 0.46 4.92 5.06
CA GLN A 190 0.65 6.22 5.72
C GLN A 190 0.60 7.37 4.72
N ILE A 191 1.27 7.27 3.56
CA ILE A 191 1.19 8.28 2.50
C ILE A 191 -0.26 8.47 2.07
N LEU A 192 -0.96 7.37 1.75
CA LEU A 192 -2.34 7.39 1.30
C LEU A 192 -3.28 8.04 2.32
N LEU A 193 -3.13 7.76 3.61
CA LEU A 193 -3.92 8.42 4.65
C LEU A 193 -3.57 9.90 4.79
N LEU A 194 -2.29 10.25 4.81
CA LEU A 194 -1.85 11.64 5.00
C LEU A 194 -2.35 12.56 3.88
N VAL A 195 -2.24 12.13 2.62
CA VAL A 195 -2.70 12.94 1.48
C VAL A 195 -4.23 13.04 1.40
N ASN A 196 -4.95 12.06 1.97
CA ASN A 196 -6.41 12.04 2.02
C ASN A 196 -7.00 12.48 3.37
N ARG A 197 -6.23 13.20 4.20
CA ARG A 197 -6.73 13.76 5.47
C ARG A 197 -7.76 14.87 5.20
N PRO A 198 -9.00 14.73 5.69
CA PRO A 198 -10.01 15.78 5.56
C PRO A 198 -9.56 17.05 6.27
N GLN A 199 -9.75 18.21 5.62
CA GLN A 199 -9.32 19.49 6.18
C GLN A 199 -10.15 19.86 7.42
N GLU A 200 -9.56 19.91 8.62
CA GLU A 200 -10.30 20.35 9.83
C GLU A 200 -10.88 21.77 9.71
N SER A 201 -10.36 22.58 8.78
CA SER A 201 -10.64 24.00 8.63
C SER A 201 -12.05 24.39 8.22
N THR A 202 -12.84 23.46 7.72
CA THR A 202 -14.25 23.69 7.35
C THR A 202 -15.21 23.24 8.45
N ALA A 203 -14.72 22.48 9.44
CA ALA A 203 -15.47 22.13 10.65
C ALA A 203 -15.21 23.11 11.81
N ILE A 204 -14.00 23.68 11.90
CA ILE A 204 -13.59 24.60 12.98
C ILE A 204 -12.98 25.87 12.36
N ARG A 205 -13.30 27.07 12.89
CA ARG A 205 -12.69 28.36 12.49
C ARG A 205 -11.16 28.33 12.67
N SER A 206 -10.44 27.80 11.68
CA SER A 206 -8.98 27.75 11.68
C SER A 206 -8.40 29.00 11.00
N THR A 207 -7.27 29.48 11.50
CA THR A 207 -6.56 30.59 10.87
C THR A 207 -5.85 30.13 9.59
N VAL A 208 -5.58 31.05 8.66
CA VAL A 208 -4.76 30.77 7.45
C VAL A 208 -3.42 30.13 7.84
N SER A 209 -2.77 30.65 8.89
CA SER A 209 -1.50 30.12 9.39
C SER A 209 -1.61 28.70 9.94
N ALA A 210 -2.74 28.31 10.53
CA ALA A 210 -2.96 26.93 10.98
C ALA A 210 -3.06 25.97 9.79
N ARG A 211 -3.78 26.35 8.73
CA ARG A 211 -3.88 25.55 7.49
C ARG A 211 -2.53 25.37 6.80
N LEU A 212 -1.79 26.45 6.61
CA LEU A 212 -0.45 26.38 6.01
C LEU A 212 0.51 25.50 6.82
N ARG A 213 0.44 25.53 8.15
CA ARG A 213 1.21 24.62 9.00
C ARG A 213 0.77 23.17 8.81
N SER A 214 -0.53 22.89 8.75
CA SER A 214 -1.06 21.54 8.51
C SER A 214 -0.54 20.96 7.19
N TYR A 215 -0.62 21.71 6.09
CA TYR A 215 -0.10 21.27 4.79
C TYR A 215 1.39 20.95 4.82
N ARG A 216 2.20 21.79 5.48
CA ARG A 216 3.64 21.54 5.63
C ARG A 216 3.93 20.29 6.47
N LEU A 217 3.15 20.04 7.51
CA LEU A 217 3.29 18.83 8.33
C LEU A 217 2.91 17.56 7.55
N ILE A 218 1.80 17.61 6.80
CA ILE A 218 1.38 16.52 5.92
C ILE A 218 2.48 16.24 4.89
N GLN A 219 2.96 17.27 4.19
CA GLN A 219 4.02 17.12 3.19
C GLN A 219 5.30 16.53 3.80
N LYS A 220 5.74 17.03 4.96
CA LYS A 220 6.92 16.49 5.66
C LYS A 220 6.73 15.01 6.03
N GLY A 221 5.54 14.65 6.52
CA GLY A 221 5.19 13.26 6.86
C GLY A 221 5.21 12.35 5.64
N VAL A 222 4.60 12.78 4.53
CA VAL A 222 4.58 12.05 3.26
C VAL A 222 6.01 11.81 2.77
N LEU A 223 6.84 12.85 2.70
CA LEU A 223 8.23 12.70 2.24
C LEU A 223 9.03 11.73 3.11
N ARG A 224 8.85 11.78 4.43
CA ARG A 224 9.48 10.81 5.35
C ARG A 224 9.14 9.38 4.95
N HIS A 225 7.87 9.09 4.70
CA HIS A 225 7.45 7.75 4.29
C HIS A 225 7.93 7.36 2.89
N CYS A 226 8.02 8.31 1.96
CA CYS A 226 8.58 8.08 0.63
C CYS A 226 10.06 7.66 0.72
N LYS A 227 10.83 8.35 1.59
CA LYS A 227 12.23 8.01 1.86
C LYS A 227 12.38 6.62 2.48
N GLU A 228 11.51 6.24 3.42
CA GLU A 228 11.54 4.87 3.99
C GLU A 228 11.27 3.80 2.92
N ILE A 229 10.29 4.01 2.02
CA ILE A 229 10.02 3.09 0.90
C ILE A 229 11.26 2.92 0.02
N CYS A 230 11.84 4.04 -0.42
CA CYS A 230 13.04 4.02 -1.28
C CYS A 230 14.22 3.41 -0.55
N GLY A 231 14.37 3.69 0.76
CA GLY A 231 15.47 3.18 1.55
C GLY A 231 15.45 1.66 1.73
N ILE A 232 14.26 1.07 1.87
CA ILE A 232 14.10 -0.38 1.87
C ILE A 232 14.47 -0.96 0.50
N SER A 233 14.04 -0.34 -0.60
CA SER A 233 14.41 -0.80 -1.95
C SER A 233 15.91 -0.62 -2.26
N LEU A 234 16.56 0.39 -1.69
CA LEU A 234 17.99 0.66 -1.83
C LEU A 234 18.90 -0.31 -1.06
N ALA A 235 18.33 -1.06 -0.11
CA ALA A 235 19.04 -2.13 0.61
C ALA A 235 19.13 -3.43 -0.21
N ASP A 236 18.74 -3.40 -1.49
CA ASP A 236 18.75 -4.54 -2.40
C ASP A 236 18.07 -5.79 -1.79
N PRO A 237 16.77 -5.68 -1.46
CA PRO A 237 16.05 -6.79 -0.83
C PRO A 237 15.81 -7.91 -1.85
N THR A 238 15.35 -9.07 -1.37
CA THR A 238 15.11 -10.23 -2.26
C THR A 238 14.14 -9.91 -3.40
N ASP A 239 14.25 -10.65 -4.50
CA ASP A 239 13.41 -10.47 -5.70
C ASP A 239 11.90 -10.43 -5.40
N ALA A 240 11.44 -11.25 -4.45
CA ALA A 240 10.06 -11.25 -4.00
C ALA A 240 9.63 -9.89 -3.41
N VAL A 241 10.46 -9.30 -2.54
CA VAL A 241 10.21 -7.97 -1.96
C VAL A 241 10.21 -6.91 -3.05
N ARG A 242 11.16 -6.97 -3.98
CA ARG A 242 11.29 -6.00 -5.09
C ARG A 242 10.05 -5.95 -5.98
N VAL A 243 9.43 -7.11 -6.25
CA VAL A 243 8.14 -7.16 -6.97
C VAL A 243 7.02 -6.46 -6.18
N HIS A 244 6.97 -6.67 -4.86
CA HIS A 244 5.99 -6.01 -3.99
C HIS A 244 6.27 -4.50 -3.80
N SER A 245 7.52 -4.05 -3.97
CA SER A 245 7.90 -2.63 -3.88
C SER A 245 7.35 -1.76 -5.01
N VAL A 246 6.90 -2.33 -6.14
CA VAL A 246 6.50 -1.55 -7.33
C VAL A 246 5.42 -0.52 -7.04
N GLN A 247 4.35 -0.91 -6.32
CA GLN A 247 3.25 0.00 -6.00
C GLN A 247 3.65 1.06 -4.95
N PRO A 248 4.34 0.70 -3.84
CA PRO A 248 4.92 1.68 -2.92
C PRO A 248 5.87 2.68 -3.61
N LEU A 249 6.76 2.22 -4.49
CA LEU A 249 7.69 3.07 -5.21
C LEU A 249 6.97 4.03 -6.16
N PHE A 250 5.94 3.55 -6.85
CA PHE A 250 5.11 4.41 -7.69
C PHE A 250 4.44 5.53 -6.86
N VAL A 251 3.83 5.19 -5.72
CA VAL A 251 3.22 6.19 -4.81
C VAL A 251 4.27 7.17 -4.27
N ALA A 252 5.45 6.70 -3.89
CA ALA A 252 6.54 7.57 -3.47
C ALA A 252 6.98 8.53 -4.58
N GLY A 253 7.10 8.04 -5.82
CA GLY A 253 7.40 8.85 -6.99
C GLY A 253 6.39 9.98 -7.23
N GLN A 254 5.10 9.71 -7.03
CA GLN A 254 4.06 10.73 -7.18
C GLN A 254 4.16 11.85 -6.13
N ALA A 255 4.77 11.57 -4.98
CA ALA A 255 4.93 12.53 -3.89
C ALA A 255 6.25 13.32 -3.93
N PHE A 256 7.27 12.83 -4.65
CA PHE A 256 8.54 13.53 -4.80
C PHE A 256 8.46 14.68 -5.80
N TYR A 257 9.14 15.78 -5.46
CA TYR A 257 9.20 17.00 -6.26
C TYR A 257 10.63 17.43 -6.62
N THR A 258 11.66 16.79 -6.05
CA THR A 258 13.04 17.08 -6.41
C THR A 258 13.53 16.11 -7.48
N ARG A 259 14.30 16.63 -8.43
CA ARG A 259 14.80 15.83 -9.56
C ARG A 259 15.62 14.61 -9.12
N PRO A 260 16.54 14.70 -8.14
CA PRO A 260 17.29 13.53 -7.68
C PRO A 260 16.38 12.43 -7.13
N GLU A 261 15.38 12.77 -6.31
CA GLU A 261 14.47 11.78 -5.71
C GLU A 261 13.59 11.10 -6.76
N GLN A 262 13.14 11.87 -7.75
CA GLN A 262 12.37 11.36 -8.89
C GLN A 262 13.20 10.39 -9.75
N GLU A 263 14.46 10.73 -10.02
CA GLU A 263 15.39 9.87 -10.77
C GLU A 263 15.67 8.57 -10.03
N LEU A 264 15.89 8.63 -8.71
CA LEU A 264 16.07 7.44 -7.87
C LEU A 264 14.89 6.47 -7.99
N VAL A 265 13.64 6.97 -7.94
CA VAL A 265 12.46 6.10 -8.09
C VAL A 265 12.41 5.45 -9.48
N LEU A 266 12.75 6.19 -10.53
CA LEU A 266 12.82 5.63 -11.89
C LEU A 266 13.90 4.56 -12.01
N GLU A 267 15.06 4.75 -11.39
CA GLU A 267 16.14 3.78 -11.35
C GLU A 267 15.72 2.50 -10.62
N LEU A 268 15.13 2.62 -9.43
CA LEU A 268 14.63 1.48 -8.66
C LEU A 268 13.57 0.69 -9.44
N LEU A 269 12.60 1.37 -10.06
CA LEU A 269 11.59 0.74 -10.91
C LEU A 269 12.20 0.11 -12.16
N SER A 270 13.21 0.73 -12.77
CA SER A 270 13.91 0.20 -13.94
C SER A 270 14.69 -1.07 -13.59
N GLY A 271 15.40 -1.07 -12.46
CA GLY A 271 16.15 -2.24 -11.97
C GLY A 271 15.25 -3.46 -11.80
N ILE A 272 14.05 -3.28 -11.25
CA ILE A 272 13.04 -4.34 -11.13
C ILE A 272 12.68 -4.93 -12.51
N GLU A 273 12.46 -4.10 -13.53
CA GLU A 273 12.10 -4.59 -14.86
C GLU A 273 13.28 -5.27 -15.56
N THR A 274 14.49 -4.72 -15.45
CA THR A 274 15.66 -5.26 -16.13
C THR A 274 16.16 -6.57 -15.53
N GLU A 275 16.04 -6.73 -14.22
CA GLU A 275 16.58 -7.88 -13.51
C GLU A 275 15.54 -8.99 -13.31
N LEU A 276 14.26 -8.65 -13.10
CA LEU A 276 13.20 -9.61 -12.82
C LEU A 276 12.22 -9.80 -14.00
N GLY A 277 12.29 -8.96 -15.03
CA GLY A 277 11.33 -8.97 -16.14
C GLY A 277 9.93 -8.49 -15.75
N TRP A 278 9.75 -7.91 -14.55
CA TRP A 278 8.48 -7.41 -14.08
C TRP A 278 8.14 -6.06 -14.71
N ALA A 279 7.00 -5.95 -15.37
CA ALA A 279 6.66 -4.77 -16.15
C ALA A 279 6.39 -3.54 -15.24
N THR A 280 7.32 -2.59 -15.22
CA THR A 280 7.18 -1.30 -14.51
C THR A 280 7.16 -0.08 -15.45
N ASN A 281 7.29 -0.32 -16.77
CA ASN A 281 7.35 0.72 -17.80
C ASN A 281 6.12 1.66 -17.80
N HIS A 282 4.93 1.12 -17.51
CA HIS A 282 3.71 1.94 -17.45
C HIS A 282 3.79 2.97 -16.31
N GLN A 283 4.16 2.53 -15.11
CA GLN A 283 4.34 3.35 -13.92
C GLN A 283 5.41 4.43 -14.17
N ARG A 284 6.57 4.05 -14.73
CA ARG A 284 7.65 5.02 -15.05
C ARG A 284 7.18 6.11 -16.01
N ARG A 285 6.48 5.75 -17.10
CA ARG A 285 5.96 6.73 -18.06
C ARG A 285 4.95 7.67 -17.42
N LYS A 286 4.04 7.13 -16.61
CA LYS A 286 3.04 7.93 -15.91
C LYS A 286 3.69 8.96 -14.96
N LEU A 287 4.70 8.55 -14.18
CA LEU A 287 5.46 9.46 -13.32
C LEU A 287 6.13 10.60 -14.13
N ILE A 288 6.81 10.24 -15.22
CA ILE A 288 7.49 11.22 -16.08
C ILE A 288 6.50 12.24 -16.65
N ASP A 289 5.31 11.78 -17.07
CA ASP A 289 4.29 12.67 -17.63
C ASP A 289 3.65 13.56 -16.55
N GLU A 290 3.43 13.05 -15.35
CA GLU A 290 2.94 13.83 -14.20
C GLU A 290 3.93 14.94 -13.78
N TRP A 291 5.23 14.65 -13.75
CA TRP A 291 6.24 15.63 -13.34
C TRP A 291 6.42 16.76 -14.36
N LYS A 292 6.33 16.46 -15.67
CA LYS A 292 6.37 17.49 -16.73
C LYS A 292 5.25 18.52 -16.61
N VAL A 293 4.07 18.12 -16.14
CA VAL A 293 2.95 19.03 -15.93
C VAL A 293 3.23 20.01 -14.79
N ASN A 294 4.01 19.60 -13.79
CA ASN A 294 4.34 20.43 -12.63
C ASN A 294 5.49 21.42 -12.89
N ASP A 295 6.31 21.19 -13.92
CA ASP A 295 7.44 22.05 -14.30
C ASP A 295 7.05 23.18 -15.28
N GLY A 296 5.80 23.21 -15.78
CA GLY A 296 5.27 24.20 -16.72
C GLY A 296 4.45 25.30 -16.06
#